data_AF-A0A2U3LNT0-F1
#
_entry.id   AF-A0A2U3LNT0-F1
#
_cell.length_a   1.000
_cell.length_b   1.000
_cell.length_c   1.000
_cell.angle_alpha   90.00
_cell.angle_beta   90.00
_cell.angle_gamma   90.00
#
_symmetry.space_group_name_H-M   'P 1'
#
loop_
_entity.id
_entity.type
_entity.pdbx_description
1 polymer ?
#
loop_
_entity_poly.entity_id
_entity_poly.type
_entity_poly.pdbx_seq_one_letter_code
_entity_poly.pdbx_strand_id
1 'polypeptide(L)' 'MMPEPNWDEIYSLARRAEEIAADGKMDRETWRGLLHEAAIASNGRPDLTSFLARYAKSEWTRELREEERGRKTPAA' A
#
# COMPACT_ATOMS: atom_id res chain seq x y z
N MET A 1 -16.04 -11.25 14.20
CA MET A 1 -15.93 -11.36 12.74
C MET A 1 -15.03 -10.23 12.25
N MET A 2 -14.08 -10.49 11.35
CA MET A 2 -13.43 -9.39 10.64
C MET A 2 -14.47 -8.74 9.72
N PRO A 3 -14.54 -7.40 9.65
CA PRO A 3 -15.40 -6.72 8.71
C PRO A 3 -15.11 -7.16 7.27
N GLU A 4 -16.14 -7.12 6.43
CA GLU A 4 -15.98 -7.40 5.00
C GLU A 4 -15.13 -6.31 4.34
N PRO A 5 -14.19 -6.68 3.47
CA PRO A 5 -13.44 -5.71 2.67
C PRO A 5 -14.39 -4.81 1.86
N ASN A 6 -14.03 -3.53 1.74
CA ASN A 6 -14.71 -2.64 0.82
C ASN A 6 -14.16 -2.85 -0.60
N TRP A 7 -14.83 -3.70 -1.37
CA TRP A 7 -14.41 -4.06 -2.72
C TRP A 7 -14.43 -2.86 -3.67
N ASP A 8 -15.43 -1.98 -3.58
CA ASP A 8 -15.55 -0.80 -4.44
C ASP A 8 -14.38 0.17 -4.24
N GLU A 9 -13.96 0.38 -2.99
CA GLU A 9 -12.75 1.15 -2.65
C GLU A 9 -11.49 0.48 -3.19
N ILE A 10 -11.34 -0.84 -3.03
CA ILE A 10 -10.18 -1.59 -3.53
C ILE A 10 -10.07 -1.44 -5.06
N TYR A 11 -11.18 -1.59 -5.80
CA TYR A 11 -11.19 -1.41 -7.25
C TYR A 11 -10.88 0.04 -7.66
N SER A 12 -11.41 1.02 -6.93
CA SER A 12 -11.13 2.44 -7.18
C SER A 12 -9.66 2.78 -6.96
N LEU A 13 -9.05 2.24 -5.89
CA LEU A 13 -7.63 2.39 -5.60
C LEU A 13 -6.75 1.72 -6.65
N ALA A 14 -7.12 0.53 -7.13
CA ALA A 14 -6.39 -0.17 -8.18
C ALA A 14 -6.36 0.65 -9.48
N ARG A 15 -7.51 1.20 -9.89
CA ARG A 15 -7.62 2.06 -11.06
C ARG A 15 -6.80 3.34 -10.90
N ARG A 16 -6.93 4.02 -9.74
CA ARG A 16 -6.17 5.24 -9.45
C ARG A 16 -4.65 4.99 -9.47
N ALA A 17 -4.20 3.86 -8.95
CA ALA A 17 -2.80 3.48 -9.00
C ALA A 17 -2.29 3.29 -10.44
N GLU A 18 -3.11 2.67 -11.30
CA GLU A 18 -2.80 2.51 -12.72
C GLU A 18 -2.72 3.86 -13.45
N GLU A 19 -3.69 4.75 -13.24
CA GLU A 19 -3.72 6.09 -13.84
C GLU A 19 -2.49 6.92 -13.43
N ILE A 20 -2.15 6.93 -12.14
CA ILE A 20 -0.97 7.65 -11.62
C ILE A 20 0.34 7.09 -12.21
N ALA A 21 0.43 5.76 -12.33
CA ALA A 21 1.61 5.11 -12.90
C ALA A 21 1.73 5.39 -14.41
N ALA A 22 0.63 5.36 -15.15
CA ALA A 22 0.59 5.68 -16.57
C ALA A 22 1.02 7.12 -16.86
N ASP A 23 0.63 8.05 -15.97
CA ASP A 23 1.04 9.46 -16.02
C ASP A 23 2.50 9.70 -15.59
N GLY A 24 3.22 8.67 -15.13
CA GLY A 24 4.59 8.81 -14.60
C GLY A 24 4.68 9.56 -13.27
N LYS A 25 3.56 9.75 -12.56
CA LYS A 25 3.45 10.50 -11.30
C LYS A 25 3.53 9.61 -10.06
N MET A 26 3.81 8.32 -10.23
CA MET A 26 3.95 7.39 -9.12
C MET A 26 5.27 7.63 -8.38
N ASP A 27 5.20 8.33 -7.27
CA ASP A 27 6.30 8.50 -6.31
C ASP A 27 6.07 7.67 -5.03
N ARG A 28 7.06 7.72 -4.12
CA ARG A 28 7.06 6.93 -2.89
C ARG A 28 5.89 7.30 -1.98
N GLU A 29 5.62 8.59 -1.81
CA GLU A 29 4.57 9.08 -0.91
C GLU A 29 3.19 8.70 -1.43
N THR A 30 2.97 8.86 -2.73
CA THR A 30 1.75 8.47 -3.42
C THR A 30 1.52 6.97 -3.32
N TRP A 31 2.54 6.16 -3.61
CA TRP A 31 2.46 4.70 -3.48
C TRP A 31 2.16 4.27 -2.03
N ARG A 32 2.81 4.89 -1.05
CA ARG A 32 2.59 4.62 0.38
C ARG A 32 1.18 5.00 0.83
N GLY A 33 0.66 6.13 0.33
CA GLY A 33 -0.73 6.56 0.58
C GLY A 33 -1.73 5.53 0.07
N LEU A 34 -1.59 5.13 -1.20
CA LEU A 34 -2.43 4.09 -1.81
C LEU A 34 -2.36 2.76 -1.03
N LEU A 35 -1.18 2.37 -0.57
CA LEU A 35 -0.99 1.15 0.22
C LEU A 35 -1.70 1.22 1.58
N HIS A 36 -1.67 2.38 2.24
CA HIS A 36 -2.36 2.61 3.49
C HIS A 36 -3.89 2.61 3.32
N GLU A 37 -4.40 3.30 2.29
CA GLU A 37 -5.82 3.30 1.95
C GLU A 37 -6.31 1.88 1.60
N ALA A 38 -5.54 1.13 0.80
CA ALA A 38 -5.87 -0.25 0.46
C ALA A 38 -5.81 -1.18 1.69
N ALA A 39 -4.90 -0.95 2.63
CA ALA A 39 -4.85 -1.70 3.89
C ALA A 39 -6.10 -1.47 4.75
N ILE A 40 -6.63 -0.24 4.78
CA ILE A 40 -7.89 0.07 5.46
C ILE A 40 -9.07 -0.61 4.74
N ALA A 41 -9.18 -0.44 3.42
CA ALA A 41 -10.27 -1.00 2.63
C ALA A 41 -10.30 -2.54 2.65
N SER A 42 -9.13 -3.18 2.74
CA SER A 42 -9.00 -4.63 2.84
C SER A 42 -9.20 -5.19 4.25
N ASN A 43 -9.43 -4.33 5.26
CA ASN A 43 -9.43 -4.69 6.68
C ASN A 43 -8.15 -5.44 7.09
N GLY A 44 -6.99 -4.98 6.60
CA GLY A 44 -5.69 -5.55 6.90
C GLY A 44 -5.38 -6.86 6.19
N ARG A 45 -6.07 -7.20 5.09
CA ARG A 45 -5.84 -8.40 4.29
C ARG A 45 -4.81 -8.14 3.17
N PRO A 46 -3.55 -8.61 3.31
CA PRO A 46 -2.46 -8.24 2.41
C PRO A 46 -2.57 -8.86 1.01
N ASP A 47 -3.32 -9.95 0.85
CA ASP A 47 -3.63 -10.55 -0.45
C ASP A 47 -4.41 -9.58 -1.35
N LEU A 48 -5.27 -8.76 -0.74
CA LEU A 48 -6.12 -7.79 -1.46
C LEU A 48 -5.40 -6.50 -1.83
N THR A 49 -4.20 -6.24 -1.30
CA THR A 49 -3.38 -5.06 -1.63
C THR A 49 -2.21 -5.38 -2.57
N SER A 50 -2.08 -6.64 -2.99
CA SER A 50 -0.98 -7.14 -3.84
C SER A 50 -0.86 -6.43 -5.19
N PHE A 51 -1.96 -5.85 -5.71
CA PHE A 51 -1.97 -5.08 -6.95
C PHE A 51 -1.01 -3.87 -6.93
N LEU A 52 -0.68 -3.34 -5.75
CA LEU A 52 0.26 -2.22 -5.60
C LEU A 52 1.73 -2.65 -5.69
N ALA A 53 2.03 -3.96 -5.59
CA ALA A 53 3.40 -4.46 -5.57
C ALA A 53 4.16 -4.15 -6.87
N ARG A 54 3.47 -4.14 -8.02
CA ARG A 54 4.08 -3.85 -9.34
C ARG A 54 4.59 -2.42 -9.49
N TYR A 55 4.06 -1.49 -8.68
CA TYR A 55 4.44 -0.08 -8.72
C TYR A 55 5.53 0.26 -7.70
N ALA A 56 5.82 -0.66 -6.79
CA ALA A 56 6.81 -0.46 -5.76
C ALA A 56 8.22 -0.56 -6.36
N LYS A 57 9.03 0.48 -6.20
CA LYS A 57 10.47 0.37 -6.47
C LYS A 57 11.13 -0.45 -5.36
N SER A 58 12.17 -1.20 -5.70
CA SER A 58 12.93 -2.04 -4.78
C SER A 58 13.44 -1.26 -3.56
N GLU A 59 13.85 -0.01 -3.76
CA GLU A 59 14.28 0.90 -2.70
C GLU A 59 13.15 1.20 -1.69
N TRP A 60 11.94 1.50 -2.17
CA TRP A 60 10.80 1.81 -1.31
C TRP A 60 10.38 0.62 -0.45
N THR A 61 10.38 -0.58 -1.03
CA THR A 61 10.04 -1.81 -0.26
C THR A 61 11.07 -2.13 0.81
N ARG A 62 12.35 -1.79 0.58
CA ARG A 62 13.41 -1.94 1.56
C ARG A 62 13.27 -0.94 2.69
N GLU A 63 13.07 0.34 2.38
CA GLU A 63 12.84 1.40 3.37
C GLU A 63 11.62 1.10 4.25
N LEU A 64 10.53 0.57 3.66
CA LEU A 64 9.32 0.24 4.41
C LEU A 64 9.55 -0.90 5.41
N ARG A 65 10.40 -1.89 5.06
CA ARG A 65 10.82 -2.96 5.98
C ARG A 65 11.76 -2.45 7.08
N GLU A 66 12.64 -1.51 6.75
CA GLU A 66 13.54 -0.87 7.71
C GLU A 66 12.77 0.02 8.70
N GLU A 67 11.80 0.80 8.23
CA GLU A 67 10.89 1.59 9.08
C GLU A 67 10.05 0.70 10.01
N GLU A 68 9.50 -0.41 9.52
CA GLU A 68 8.76 -1.38 10.34
C GLU A 68 9.65 -2.05 11.41
N ARG A 69 10.93 -2.30 11.11
CA ARG A 69 11.90 -2.79 12.11
C ARG A 69 12.26 -1.72 13.14
N GLY A 70 12.45 -0.47 12.70
CA GLY A 70 12.73 0.66 13.59
C GLY A 70 11.59 0.93 14.56
N ARG A 71 10.33 0.86 14.09
CA ARG A 71 9.13 1.10 14.91
C ARG A 71 8.85 -0.01 15.94
N LYS A 72 9.38 -1.22 15.73
CA LYS A 72 9.23 -2.37 16.65
C LYS A 72 10.27 -2.48 17.75
N THR A 73 11.25 -1.58 17.80
CA THR A 73 12.18 -1.50 18.93
C THR A 73 11.69 -0.40 19.87
N PRO A 74 10.91 -0.71 20.93
CA PRO A 74 10.81 0.23 22.04
C PRO A 74 12.21 0.37 22.62
N ALA A 75 12.65 1.62 22.79
CA ALA A 75 13.84 1.95 23.54
C ALA A 75 13.77 1.22 24.90
N ALA A 76 14.76 0.36 25.15
CA ALA A 76 15.03 -0.20 26.46
C ALA A 76 15.98 0.75 27.21
#